data_AF-A0A519EXU9-F1
#
_entry.id   AF-A0A519EXU9-F1
#
_cell.length_a   1.000
_cell.length_b   1.000
_cell.length_c   1.000
_cell.angle_alpha   90.00
_cell.angle_beta   90.00
_cell.angle_gamma   90.00
#
_symmetry.space_group_name_H-M   'P 1'
#
loop_
_entity.id
_entity.type
_entity.pdbx_description
1 polymer ?
#
loop_
_entity_poly.entity_id
_entity_poly.type
_entity_poly.pdbx_seq_one_letter_code
_entity_poly.pdbx_strand_id
1 'polypeptide(L)' 'CNIRLMSDANFRSFKNGGRHTYHGGAFDRFPAKIVVPSTGFWNITLDTVTQRAISVTRKPNLKHSIKIVRRTGSKLQH' A
#
# COMPACT_ATOMS: atom_id res chain seq x y z
N CYS A 1 5.07 -9.53 -2.69
CA CYS A 1 4.12 -8.48 -3.09
C CYS A 1 4.58 -7.16 -2.51
N ASN A 2 4.74 -6.12 -3.32
CA ASN A 2 5.13 -4.82 -2.83
C ASN A 2 3.87 -4.00 -2.50
N ILE A 3 3.76 -3.50 -1.28
CA ILE A 3 2.63 -2.69 -0.83
C ILE A 3 3.17 -1.30 -0.51
N ARG A 4 2.57 -0.27 -1.11
CA ARG A 4 2.95 1.12 -0.89
C ARG A 4 1.74 1.92 -0.40
N LEU A 5 1.95 2.69 0.65
CA LEU A 5 1.03 3.67 1.18
C LEU A 5 1.63 5.07 0.95
N MET A 6 0.89 5.94 0.27
CA MET A 6 1.41 7.22 -0.24
C MET A 6 0.42 8.36 -0.05
N SER A 7 0.91 9.58 0.16
CA SER A 7 0.09 10.79 -0.01
C SER A 7 -0.26 11.02 -1.47
N ASP A 8 -1.20 11.92 -1.75
CA ASP A 8 -1.63 12.24 -3.13
C ASP A 8 -0.48 12.73 -4.02
N ALA A 9 0.39 13.59 -3.48
CA ALA A 9 1.56 14.09 -4.20
C ALA A 9 2.53 12.96 -4.58
N ASN A 10 2.82 12.07 -3.62
CA ASN A 10 3.67 10.91 -3.87
C ASN A 10 3.04 9.92 -4.86
N PHE A 11 1.72 9.71 -4.78
CA PHE A 11 1.00 8.85 -5.72
C PHE A 11 1.01 9.42 -7.14
N ARG A 12 0.86 10.74 -7.31
CA ARG A 12 0.98 11.40 -8.62
C ARG A 12 2.40 11.23 -9.18
N SER A 13 3.43 11.45 -8.37
CA SER A 13 4.82 11.21 -8.78
C SER A 13 5.07 9.76 -9.15
N PHE A 14 4.56 8.80 -8.36
CA PHE A 14 4.64 7.36 -8.65
C PHE A 14 4.04 7.02 -10.03
N LYS A 15 2.81 7.49 -10.31
CA LYS A 15 2.16 7.27 -11.61
C LYS A 15 2.94 7.85 -12.79
N ASN A 16 3.63 8.96 -12.56
CA ASN A 16 4.42 9.65 -13.58
C ASN A 16 5.87 9.13 -13.68
N GLY A 17 6.24 8.06 -12.95
CA GLY A 17 7.61 7.55 -12.92
C GLY A 17 8.61 8.46 -12.20
N GLY A 18 8.12 9.47 -11.49
CA GLY A 18 8.94 10.41 -10.74
C GLY A 18 9.38 9.88 -9.38
N ARG A 19 10.30 10.61 -8.75
CA ARG A 19 10.75 10.34 -7.39
C ARG A 19 9.57 10.52 -6.41
N HIS A 20 9.34 9.51 -5.59
CA HIS A 20 8.29 9.49 -4.58
C HIS A 20 8.76 8.73 -3.34
N THR A 21 8.09 8.99 -2.23
CA THR A 21 8.28 8.29 -0.96
C THR A 21 7.02 7.54 -0.61
N TYR A 22 7.15 6.44 0.14
CA TYR A 22 6.02 5.61 0.55
C TYR A 22 6.29 4.92 1.88
N HIS A 23 5.22 4.56 2.59
CA HIS A 23 5.27 3.64 3.73
C HIS A 23 4.90 2.24 3.24
N GLY A 24 5.63 1.22 3.70
CA GLY A 24 5.44 -0.17 3.28
C GLY A 24 6.72 -0.78 2.71
N GLY A 25 6.59 -1.70 1.76
CA GLY A 25 7.71 -2.46 1.21
C GLY A 25 7.29 -3.81 0.65
N ALA A 26 8.28 -4.67 0.42
CA ALA A 26 8.07 -6.03 -0.05
C ALA A 26 7.63 -6.92 1.12
N PHE A 27 6.43 -7.50 1.00
CA PHE A 27 5.88 -8.48 1.91
C PHE A 27 5.76 -9.83 1.22
N ASP A 28 6.25 -10.87 1.88
CA ASP A 28 6.15 -12.28 1.50
C ASP A 28 5.11 -13.04 2.36
N ARG A 29 4.78 -12.52 3.54
CA ARG A 29 3.81 -13.07 4.49
C ARG A 29 2.65 -12.10 4.76
N PHE A 30 1.45 -12.66 4.94
CA PHE A 30 0.21 -11.91 5.10
C PHE A 30 -0.60 -12.36 6.34
N PRO A 31 -1.35 -11.45 6.99
CA PRO A 31 -1.63 -10.06 6.59
C PRO A 31 -0.47 -9.10 6.88
N ALA A 32 -0.14 -8.26 5.90
CA ALA A 32 0.79 -7.14 6.09
C ALA A 32 0.10 -6.03 6.91
N LYS A 33 0.78 -5.51 7.93
CA LYS A 33 0.29 -4.41 8.77
C LYS A 33 1.16 -3.18 8.55
N ILE A 34 0.54 -2.10 8.10
CA ILE A 34 1.21 -0.80 7.89
C ILE A 34 0.51 0.23 8.79
N VAL A 35 1.28 0.91 9.63
CA VAL A 35 0.78 2.01 10.45
C VAL A 35 0.76 3.26 9.60
N VAL A 36 -0.40 3.91 9.52
CA VAL A 36 -0.55 5.21 8.86
C VAL A 36 0.12 6.26 9.76
N PRO A 37 1.10 7.02 9.26
CA PRO A 37 1.92 7.90 10.10
C PRO A 37 1.16 9.15 10.58
N SER A 38 0.14 9.58 9.85
CA SER A 38 -0.64 10.77 10.15
C SER A 38 -2.04 10.71 9.55
N THR A 39 -2.96 11.51 10.12
CA THR A 39 -4.30 11.70 9.57
C THR A 39 -4.21 12.34 8.19
N GLY A 40 -5.03 11.86 7.25
CA GLY A 40 -5.12 12.42 5.91
C GLY A 40 -5.62 11.42 4.89
N PHE A 41 -5.57 11.83 3.63
CA PHE A 41 -5.85 10.96 2.49
C PHE A 41 -4.60 10.18 2.10
N TRP A 42 -4.79 8.88 1.88
CA TRP A 42 -3.72 7.96 1.54
C TRP A 42 -4.13 7.06 0.38
N ASN A 43 -3.22 6.90 -0.58
CA ASN A 43 -3.33 5.99 -1.70
C ASN A 43 -2.58 4.70 -1.36
N ILE A 44 -3.23 3.56 -1.57
CA ILE A 44 -2.62 2.22 -1.38
C ILE A 44 -2.41 1.61 -2.76
N THR A 45 -1.18 1.18 -3.06
CA THR A 45 -0.89 0.38 -4.25
C THR A 45 -0.40 -1.00 -3.87
N LEU A 46 -0.87 -2.01 -4.62
CA LEU A 46 -0.48 -3.40 -4.49
C LEU A 46 0.22 -3.78 -5.80
N ASP A 47 1.50 -4.08 -5.72
CA ASP A 47 2.29 -4.51 -6.85
C ASP A 47 2.70 -5.97 -6.67
N THR A 48 2.09 -6.81 -7.51
CA THR A 48 2.22 -8.25 -7.44
C THR A 48 3.04 -8.78 -8.60
N VAL A 49 4.06 -8.04 -9.06
CA VAL A 49 5.05 -8.61 -9.96
C VAL A 49 5.59 -9.88 -9.31
N THR A 50 5.13 -11.02 -9.82
CA THR A 50 5.77 -12.29 -9.56
C THR A 50 7.15 -12.21 -10.19
N GLN A 51 8.17 -12.78 -9.55
CA GLN A 51 9.53 -12.88 -10.10
C GLN A 51 9.63 -13.72 -11.38
N ARG A 52 8.50 -14.17 -11.95
CA ARG A 52 8.41 -14.87 -13.23
C ARG A 52 7.61 -14.02 -14.20
N ALA A 53 8.10 -13.94 -15.44
CA ALA A 53 7.38 -13.32 -16.55
C ALA A 53 6.00 -13.96 -16.67
N ILE A 54 4.98 -13.22 -16.25
CA ILE A 54 3.61 -13.60 -16.52
C ILE A 54 3.33 -13.17 -17.94
N SER A 55 2.99 -14.13 -18.81
CA SER A 55 2.48 -13.84 -20.14
C SER A 55 1.46 -12.70 -20.06
N VAL A 56 1.53 -11.71 -20.97
CA VAL A 56 0.59 -10.58 -21.04
C VAL A 56 -0.89 -11.00 -21.05
N THR A 57 -1.16 -12.27 -21.38
CA THR A 57 -2.47 -12.94 -21.39
C THR A 57 -2.86 -13.67 -20.09
N ARG A 58 -1.96 -13.88 -19.12
CA ARG A 58 -2.22 -14.66 -17.89
C ARG A 58 -2.08 -13.84 -16.61
N LYS A 59 -2.76 -12.69 -16.49
CA LYS A 59 -2.78 -11.93 -15.22
C LYS A 59 -3.16 -12.86 -14.06
N PRO A 60 -2.35 -12.93 -12.99
CA PRO A 60 -2.63 -13.80 -11.86
C PRO A 60 -3.90 -13.28 -11.18
N ASN A 61 -4.79 -14.19 -10.78
CA ASN A 61 -5.98 -13.83 -10.01
C ASN A 61 -5.55 -13.36 -8.61
N LEU A 62 -5.41 -12.05 -8.42
CA LEU A 62 -5.04 -11.46 -7.14
C LEU A 62 -6.26 -11.34 -6.24
N LYS A 63 -6.49 -12.34 -5.38
CA LYS A 63 -7.42 -12.19 -4.26
C LYS A 63 -6.76 -11.33 -3.19
N HIS A 64 -7.31 -10.15 -2.94
CA HIS A 64 -6.84 -9.22 -1.91
C HIS A 64 -7.99 -8.77 -1.01
N SER A 65 -7.68 -8.51 0.25
CA SER A 65 -8.60 -7.91 1.21
C SER A 65 -7.83 -6.87 2.02
N ILE A 66 -8.39 -5.66 2.11
CA ILE A 66 -7.80 -4.55 2.85
C ILE A 66 -8.75 -4.23 4.00
N LYS A 67 -8.24 -4.32 5.24
CA LYS A 67 -8.99 -3.95 6.45
C LYS A 67 -8.37 -2.70 7.07
N ILE A 68 -9.14 -1.61 7.11
CA ILE A 68 -8.75 -0.36 7.78
C ILE A 68 -9.19 -0.46 9.24
N VAL A 69 -8.22 -0.44 10.15
CA VAL A 69 -8.48 -0.42 11.60
C VAL A 69 -8.12 0.95 12.13
N ARG A 70 -9.14 1.72 12.55
CA ARG A 70 -8.91 2.97 13.28
C ARG A 70 -8.43 2.61 14.68
N ARG A 71 -7.23 3.07 15.04
CA ARG A 71 -6.85 3.18 16.45
C ARG A 71 -7.58 4.39 17.00
N THR A 72 -8.73 4.18 17.63
CA THR A 72 -9.33 5.21 18.48
C THR A 72 -8.26 5.63 19.48
N GLY A 73 -7.94 6.92 19.52
CA GLY A 73 -7.16 7.47 20.62
C GLY A 73 -7.86 7.09 21.92
N SER A 74 -7.07 6.69 22.93
CA SER A 74 -7.49 6.78 24.33
C SER A 74 -8.28 8.06 24.52
N LYS A 75 -9.42 8.00 25.23
CA LYS A 75 -10.19 9.18 25.66
C LYS A 75 -9.22 10.32 25.96
N LEU A 76 -9.37 11.44 25.27
CA LEU A 76 -8.81 12.71 25.72
C LEU A 76 -9.34 12.89 27.15
N GLN A 77 -8.48 12.67 28.14
CA GLN A 77 -8.68 13.21 29.47
C GLN A 77 -8.25 14.66 29.39
N HIS A 78 -9.21 15.57 29.57
CA HIS A 78 -9.16 16.86 30.26
C HIS A 78 -10.33 17.72 29.77
#